data_AF-L8FTM8-F1
#
_entry.id   AF-L8FTM8-F1
#
_cell.length_a   1.000
_cell.length_b   1.000
_cell.length_c   1.000
_cell.angle_alpha   90.00
_cell.angle_beta   90.00
_cell.angle_gamma   90.00
#
_symmetry.space_group_name_H-M   'P 1'
#
loop_
_entity.id
_entity.type
_entity.pdbx_description
1 polymer ?
#
loop_
_entity_poly.entity_id
_entity_poly.type
_entity_poly.pdbx_seq_one_letter_code
_entity_poly.pdbx_strand_id
1 'polypeptide(L)'
;MRLKSILVSTTALMLMAGTAMAQQADPARLNEHTRVLASDEFEGRGVATPGEQKTVDYLVGQFAALGLEPGGPDGQWVQVAHLSRTQQSGPATIVARTPGGEVALRRGPDVLVASDRP
;
A
#
# COMPACT_ATOMS: atom_id res chain seq x y z
N MET A 1 -30.77 -25.04 -40.70
CA MET A 1 -29.50 -24.63 -40.04
C MET A 1 -29.34 -23.11 -39.82
N ARG A 2 -30.33 -22.25 -40.17
CA ARG A 2 -30.20 -20.78 -40.04
C ARG A 2 -30.92 -20.14 -38.86
N LEU A 3 -31.66 -20.91 -38.05
CA LEU A 3 -32.46 -20.37 -36.94
C LEU A 3 -31.71 -20.39 -35.59
N LYS A 4 -30.80 -21.35 -35.39
CA LYS A 4 -29.94 -21.42 -34.18
C LYS A 4 -28.85 -20.34 -34.15
N SER A 5 -28.46 -19.84 -35.32
CA SER A 5 -27.44 -18.78 -35.46
C SER A 5 -27.96 -17.39 -35.07
N ILE A 6 -29.27 -17.16 -35.14
CA ILE A 6 -29.90 -15.87 -34.78
C ILE A 6 -30.06 -15.76 -33.26
N LEU A 7 -30.34 -16.87 -32.56
CA LEU A 7 -30.52 -16.89 -31.10
C LEU A 7 -29.21 -16.66 -30.32
N VAL A 8 -28.07 -17.07 -30.88
CA VAL A 8 -26.73 -16.90 -30.26
C VAL A 8 -26.25 -15.45 -30.36
N SER A 9 -26.72 -14.70 -31.36
CA SER A 9 -26.26 -13.33 -31.58
C SER A 9 -26.90 -12.30 -30.65
N THR A 10 -28.12 -12.55 -30.14
CA THR A 10 -28.79 -11.66 -29.18
C THR A 10 -28.18 -11.74 -27.78
N THR A 11 -27.70 -12.92 -27.36
CA THR A 11 -27.03 -13.09 -26.06
C THR A 11 -25.68 -12.39 -26.01
N ALA A 12 -24.95 -12.34 -27.14
CA ALA A 12 -23.66 -11.64 -27.22
C ALA A 12 -23.79 -10.11 -27.09
N LEU A 13 -24.93 -9.54 -27.50
CA LEU A 13 -25.17 -8.09 -27.38
C LEU A 13 -25.51 -7.67 -25.93
N MET A 14 -26.08 -8.57 -25.12
CA MET A 14 -26.33 -8.31 -23.69
C MET A 14 -25.08 -8.36 -22.81
N LEU A 15 -24.05 -9.14 -23.18
CA LEU A 15 -22.78 -9.14 -22.43
C LEU A 15 -21.95 -7.85 -22.65
N MET A 16 -22.12 -7.16 -23.78
CA MET A 16 -21.40 -5.92 -24.09
C MET A 16 -22.02 -4.65 -23.48
N ALA A 17 -23.26 -4.74 -22.96
CA ALA A 17 -23.94 -3.61 -22.32
C ALA A 17 -23.54 -3.43 -20.83
N GLY A 18 -22.93 -4.45 -20.21
CA GLY A 18 -22.54 -4.43 -18.79
C GLY A 18 -21.26 -3.66 -18.48
N THR A 19 -20.39 -3.43 -19.48
CA THR A 19 -19.11 -2.71 -19.27
C THR A 19 -19.26 -1.19 -19.25
N ALA A 20 -20.43 -0.66 -19.62
CA ALA A 20 -20.69 0.78 -19.70
C ALA A 20 -21.27 1.38 -18.41
N MET A 21 -21.60 0.57 -17.40
CA MET A 21 -21.75 1.06 -16.03
C MET A 21 -20.37 1.10 -15.38
N ALA A 22 -19.46 1.91 -15.94
CA ALA A 22 -18.33 2.37 -15.18
C ALA A 22 -18.91 3.03 -13.93
N GLN A 23 -18.69 2.43 -12.76
CA GLN A 23 -19.12 2.99 -11.48
C GLN A 23 -18.59 4.42 -11.44
N GLN A 24 -19.46 5.41 -11.63
CA GLN A 24 -19.05 6.80 -11.55
C GLN A 24 -18.47 6.99 -10.15
N ALA A 25 -17.22 7.43 -10.08
CA ALA A 25 -16.57 7.66 -8.80
C ALA A 25 -17.33 8.78 -8.09
N ASP A 26 -18.06 8.43 -7.04
CA ASP A 26 -18.78 9.39 -6.21
C ASP A 26 -17.76 10.22 -5.40
N PRO A 27 -17.62 11.53 -5.68
CA PRO A 27 -16.67 12.38 -4.97
C PRO A 27 -16.91 12.42 -3.46
N ALA A 28 -18.17 12.29 -3.01
CA ALA A 28 -18.50 12.29 -1.59
C ALA A 28 -17.94 11.04 -0.90
N ARG A 29 -18.10 9.86 -1.51
CA ARG A 29 -17.49 8.62 -1.02
C ARG A 29 -15.97 8.68 -0.98
N LEU A 30 -15.33 9.21 -2.03
CA LEU A 30 -13.86 9.36 -2.04
C LEU A 30 -13.38 10.28 -0.92
N ASN A 31 -14.08 11.40 -0.71
CA ASN A 31 -13.77 12.32 0.38
C ASN A 31 -13.97 11.65 1.76
N GLU A 32 -15.02 10.86 1.92
CA GLU A 32 -15.27 10.11 3.16
C GLU A 32 -14.13 9.13 3.49
N HIS A 33 -13.69 8.33 2.51
CA HIS A 33 -12.54 7.45 2.70
C HIS A 33 -11.27 8.23 3.09
N THR A 34 -11.05 9.39 2.45
CA THR A 34 -9.92 10.27 2.75
C THR A 34 -10.00 10.81 4.18
N ARG A 35 -11.18 11.27 4.60
CA ARG A 35 -11.44 11.81 5.94
C ARG A 35 -11.16 10.76 7.02
N VAL A 36 -11.64 9.53 6.83
CA VAL A 36 -11.43 8.44 7.79
C VAL A 36 -9.94 8.08 7.87
N LEU A 37 -9.29 7.82 6.73
CA LEU A 37 -7.89 7.40 6.70
C LEU A 37 -6.88 8.48 7.12
N ALA A 38 -7.30 9.75 7.10
CA ALA A 38 -6.50 10.88 7.56
C ALA A 38 -6.84 11.32 9.00
N SER A 39 -7.78 10.65 9.67
CA SER A 39 -8.16 11.00 11.04
C SER A 39 -7.10 10.61 12.07
N ASP A 40 -7.12 11.29 13.21
CA ASP A 40 -6.21 11.02 14.34
C ASP A 40 -6.35 9.60 14.87
N GLU A 41 -7.53 8.98 14.73
CA GLU A 41 -7.78 7.59 15.14
C GLU A 41 -6.87 6.60 14.41
N PHE A 42 -6.42 6.92 13.19
CA PHE A 42 -5.51 6.08 12.45
C PHE A 42 -4.06 6.31 12.88
N GLU A 43 -3.73 7.36 13.64
CA GLU A 43 -2.38 7.61 14.18
C GLU A 43 -1.28 7.70 13.09
N GLY A 44 -1.68 7.96 11.84
CA GLY A 44 -0.84 7.82 10.65
C GLY A 44 -0.97 6.44 10.00
N ARG A 45 -0.18 6.16 8.95
CA ARG A 45 -0.25 4.90 8.19
C ARG A 45 1.13 4.32 7.94
N GLY A 46 2.01 4.50 8.92
CA GLY A 46 3.39 4.06 8.86
C GLY A 46 3.52 2.55 9.03
N VAL A 47 4.51 1.94 8.39
CA VAL A 47 4.81 0.51 8.52
C VAL A 47 5.22 0.15 9.96
N ALA A 48 4.83 -1.04 10.41
CA ALA A 48 4.99 -1.57 11.75
C ALA A 48 4.47 -0.63 12.85
N THR A 49 3.32 0.03 12.63
CA THR A 49 2.63 0.88 13.63
C THR A 49 1.19 0.40 13.87
N PRO A 50 0.56 0.76 15.00
CA PRO A 50 -0.87 0.48 15.22
C PRO A 50 -1.77 1.03 14.09
N GLY A 51 -1.40 2.17 13.50
CA GLY A 51 -2.09 2.78 12.38
C GLY A 51 -2.11 1.94 11.10
N GLU A 52 -1.06 1.12 10.88
CA GLU A 52 -1.05 0.15 9.79
C GLU A 52 -2.18 -0.86 9.94
N GLN A 53 -2.30 -1.49 11.12
CA GLN A 53 -3.32 -2.52 11.35
C GLN A 53 -4.73 -1.94 11.13
N LYS A 54 -5.01 -0.75 11.69
CA LYS A 54 -6.29 -0.05 11.48
C LYS A 54 -6.57 0.22 10.00
N THR A 55 -5.54 0.65 9.26
CA THR A 55 -5.64 0.90 7.82
C THR A 55 -5.94 -0.38 7.05
N VAL A 56 -5.24 -1.46 7.36
CA VAL A 56 -5.44 -2.77 6.73
C VAL A 56 -6.87 -3.25 6.97
N ASP A 57 -7.32 -3.26 8.23
CA ASP A 57 -8.67 -3.71 8.59
C ASP A 57 -9.76 -2.88 7.90
N TYR A 58 -9.56 -1.56 7.82
CA TYR A 58 -10.46 -0.67 7.10
C TYR A 58 -10.56 -1.05 5.61
N LEU A 59 -9.43 -1.22 4.93
CA LEU A 59 -9.39 -1.55 3.50
C LEU A 59 -10.00 -2.93 3.21
N VAL A 60 -9.69 -3.93 4.04
CA VAL A 60 -10.29 -5.26 3.95
C VAL A 60 -11.81 -5.17 4.10
N GLY A 61 -12.29 -4.42 5.11
CA GLY A 61 -13.72 -4.18 5.31
C GLY A 61 -14.39 -3.51 4.11
N GLN A 62 -13.76 -2.48 3.52
CA GLN A 62 -14.28 -1.81 2.33
C GLN A 62 -14.34 -2.75 1.11
N PHE A 63 -13.33 -3.59 0.90
CA PHE A 63 -13.31 -4.54 -0.21
C PHE A 63 -14.33 -5.66 -0.04
N ALA A 64 -14.46 -6.20 1.17
CA ALA A 64 -15.50 -7.18 1.50
C ALA A 64 -16.91 -6.59 1.31
N ALA A 65 -17.13 -5.33 1.72
CA ALA A 65 -18.40 -4.63 1.52
C ALA A 65 -18.74 -4.38 0.05
N LEU A 66 -17.75 -4.36 -0.84
CA LEU A 66 -17.94 -4.31 -2.29
C LEU A 66 -18.23 -5.69 -2.91
N GLY A 67 -18.22 -6.77 -2.11
CA GLY A 67 -18.42 -8.14 -2.58
C GLY A 67 -17.20 -8.73 -3.28
N LEU A 68 -16.01 -8.17 -3.07
CA LEU A 68 -14.77 -8.74 -3.58
C LEU A 68 -14.39 -9.99 -2.78
N GLU A 69 -13.55 -10.82 -3.37
CA GLU A 69 -12.94 -11.98 -2.72
C GLU A 69 -11.45 -11.70 -2.44
N PRO A 70 -10.86 -12.34 -1.40
CA PRO A 70 -9.45 -12.19 -1.09
C PRO A 70 -8.58 -12.76 -2.22
N GLY A 71 -7.54 -12.02 -2.62
CA GLY A 71 -6.60 -12.41 -3.68
C GLY A 71 -5.17 -12.69 -3.21
N GLY A 72 -4.93 -12.70 -1.90
CA GLY A 72 -3.62 -12.96 -1.32
C GLY A 72 -3.29 -14.45 -1.21
N PRO A 73 -2.07 -14.79 -0.76
CA PRO A 73 -1.64 -16.17 -0.54
C PRO A 73 -2.66 -16.94 0.31
N ASP A 74 -2.95 -18.18 -0.05
CA ASP A 74 -3.87 -19.07 0.68
C ASP A 74 -5.27 -18.45 0.95
N GLY A 75 -5.75 -17.60 0.04
CA GLY A 75 -7.06 -16.95 0.17
C GLY A 75 -7.10 -15.87 1.24
N GLN A 76 -5.95 -15.31 1.64
CA GLN A 76 -5.88 -14.20 2.59
C GLN A 76 -6.14 -12.85 1.90
N TRP A 77 -6.57 -11.86 2.67
CA TRP A 77 -6.81 -10.50 2.16
C TRP A 77 -5.55 -9.67 1.94
N VAL A 78 -4.43 -10.09 2.53
CA VAL A 78 -3.18 -9.31 2.60
C VAL A 78 -2.00 -10.11 2.04
N GLN A 79 -1.03 -9.38 1.52
CA GLN A 79 0.28 -9.93 1.16
C GLN A 79 1.30 -9.55 2.24
N VAL A 80 2.05 -10.54 2.71
CA VAL A 80 3.12 -10.31 3.69
C VAL A 80 4.32 -9.62 3.00
N ALA A 81 4.71 -8.46 3.51
CA ALA A 81 5.91 -7.75 3.09
C ALA A 81 7.02 -7.95 4.14
N HIS A 82 8.19 -8.43 3.71
CA HIS A 82 9.36 -8.55 4.59
C HIS A 82 10.10 -7.21 4.63
N LEU A 83 10.08 -6.57 5.81
CA LEU A 83 10.76 -5.31 6.04
C LEU A 83 12.05 -5.52 6.81
N SER A 84 13.13 -4.85 6.38
CA SER A 84 14.37 -4.74 7.15
C SER A 84 14.50 -3.32 7.69
N ARG A 85 14.91 -3.20 8.95
CA ARG A 85 15.19 -1.90 9.59
C ARG A 85 16.59 -1.93 10.16
N THR A 86 17.51 -1.19 9.54
CA THR A 86 18.83 -0.94 10.11
C THR A 86 18.69 0.01 11.29
N GLN A 87 18.95 -0.47 12.51
CA GLN A 87 19.06 0.37 13.69
C GLN A 87 20.53 0.48 14.09
N GLN A 88 21.04 1.71 14.18
CA GLN A 88 22.39 1.95 14.67
C GLN A 88 22.29 2.48 16.09
N SER A 89 22.66 1.64 17.05
CA SER A 89 22.66 1.98 18.48
C SER A 89 24.09 2.09 19.02
N GLY A 90 24.27 2.88 20.08
CA GLY A 90 25.55 3.08 20.75
C GLY A 90 26.38 4.28 20.24
N PRO A 91 27.44 4.66 20.98
CA PRO A 91 28.33 5.74 20.57
C PRO A 91 29.11 5.34 19.31
N ALA A 92 29.06 6.18 18.27
CA ALA A 92 29.82 6.00 17.04
C ALA A 92 30.72 7.22 16.83
N THR A 93 32.03 6.99 16.77
CA THR A 93 33.01 8.02 16.41
C THR A 93 33.29 7.91 14.92
N ILE A 94 32.97 8.97 14.16
CA ILE A 94 33.20 9.02 12.73
C ILE A 94 34.26 10.08 12.46
N VAL A 95 35.38 9.69 11.86
CA VAL A 95 36.52 10.58 11.60
C VAL A 95 37.01 10.38 10.18
N ALA A 96 37.16 11.47 9.45
CA ALA A 96 37.84 11.48 8.15
C ALA A 96 39.30 11.90 8.34
N ARG A 97 40.25 11.10 7.86
CA ARG A 97 41.68 11.47 7.82
C ARG A 97 42.01 12.04 6.46
N THR A 98 42.56 13.25 6.45
CA THR A 98 43.02 13.95 5.24
C THR A 98 44.49 14.33 5.40
N PRO A 99 45.22 14.69 4.33
CA PRO A 99 46.57 15.24 4.45
C PRO A 99 46.64 16.50 5.34
N GLY A 100 45.52 17.21 5.52
CA GLY A 100 45.39 18.39 6.39
C GLY A 100 45.01 18.08 7.85
N GLY A 101 44.85 16.81 8.22
CA GLY A 101 44.51 16.39 9.59
C GLY A 101 43.24 15.54 9.69
N GLU A 102 42.85 15.26 10.94
CA GLU A 102 41.62 14.52 11.26
C GLU A 102 40.43 15.46 11.41
N VAL A 103 39.29 15.08 10.82
CA VAL A 103 38.03 15.80 10.91
C VAL A 103 36.98 14.90 11.55
N ALA A 104 36.47 15.29 12.72
CA ALA A 104 35.36 14.61 13.37
C ALA A 104 34.04 14.93 12.64
N LEU A 105 33.27 13.90 12.32
CA LEU A 105 32.00 14.00 11.60
C LEU A 105 30.84 13.62 12.52
N ARG A 106 29.79 14.43 12.52
CA ARG A 106 28.54 14.15 13.22
C ARG A 106 27.63 13.31 12.32
N ARG A 107 27.14 12.20 12.87
CA ARG A 107 26.10 11.38 12.26
C ARG A 107 24.83 12.21 12.00
N GLY A 108 24.34 12.20 10.77
CA GLY A 108 23.18 12.96 10.32
C GLY A 108 23.59 14.24 9.57
N PRO A 109 24.01 15.32 10.27
CA PRO A 109 24.36 16.58 9.63
C PRO A 109 25.56 16.49 8.69
N ASP A 110 26.58 15.70 9.04
CA ASP A 110 27.84 15.65 8.28
C ASP A 110 28.00 14.34 7.50
N VAL A 111 27.41 13.23 7.98
CA VAL A 111 27.52 11.91 7.34
C VAL A 111 26.34 11.00 7.65
N LEU A 112 25.86 10.30 6.61
CA LEU A 112 24.91 9.19 6.75
C LEU A 112 25.67 7.86 6.64
N VAL A 113 25.57 7.03 7.67
CA VAL A 113 26.16 5.68 7.69
C VAL A 113 25.01 4.69 7.60
N ALA A 114 24.95 3.89 6.54
CA ALA A 114 23.96 2.82 6.40
C ALA A 114 24.66 1.50 6.08
N SER A 115 24.07 0.39 6.53
CA SER A 115 24.46 -0.97 6.17
C SER A 115 23.22 -1.71 5.69
N ASP A 116 23.36 -2.43 4.58
CA ASP A 116 22.38 -3.37 4.05
C ASP A 116 22.40 -4.71 4.83
N ARG A 117 23.44 -4.92 5.64
CA ARG A 117 23.58 -6.07 6.55
C ARG A 117 23.24 -5.67 7.99
N PRO A 118 22.48 -6.51 8.72
CA PRO A 118 22.16 -6.30 10.13
C PRO A 118 23.41 -6.35 11.02
#